data_AF-A0A9W2ZD74-F1
#
_entry.id   AF-A0A9W2ZD74-F1
#
_cell.length_a   1.000
_cell.length_b   1.000
_cell.length_c   1.000
_cell.angle_alpha   90.00
_cell.angle_beta   90.00
_cell.angle_gamma   90.00
#
_symmetry.space_group_name_H-M   'P 1'
#
loop_
_entity.id
_entity.type
_entity.pdbx_description
1 polymer ?
#
loop_
_entity_poly.entity_id
_entity_poly.type
_entity_poly.pdbx_seq_one_letter_code
_entity_poly.pdbx_strand_id
1 'polypeptide(L)'
;MGKLGKVVLTICQMMWTRDVTAILRDSRTVIRGMRDFEQRSFTELNLLAGAVRGELPKLARATLCALITINVHARDIISEMVKKQVSELLSFDWQKQLRYYWNMKVDNCVVCMSIAVYTYGYEYLGACPRLVITPLTMMGGFFSGLAQSGAWCCFDEFN
;
A
#
# COMPACT_ATOMS: atom_id res chain seq x y z
N MET A 1 5.26 -16.21 -13.32
CA MET A 1 3.84 -16.51 -13.00
C MET A 1 3.21 -15.46 -12.06
N GLY A 2 3.97 -14.80 -11.17
CA GLY A 2 3.49 -13.69 -10.32
C GLY A 2 3.47 -12.27 -10.91
N LYS A 3 3.46 -12.10 -12.25
CA LYS A 3 3.59 -10.77 -12.88
C LYS A 3 2.28 -9.96 -12.85
N LEU A 4 1.14 -10.57 -13.20
CA LEU A 4 -0.16 -9.87 -13.16
C LEU A 4 -0.60 -9.52 -11.73
N GLY A 5 -0.38 -10.43 -10.77
CA GLY A 5 -0.70 -10.17 -9.37
C GLY A 5 0.05 -8.95 -8.83
N LYS A 6 1.36 -8.85 -9.09
CA LYS A 6 2.17 -7.69 -8.68
C LYS A 6 1.64 -6.38 -9.26
N VAL A 7 1.26 -6.35 -10.54
CA VAL A 7 0.68 -5.14 -11.17
C VAL A 7 -0.61 -4.69 -10.47
N VAL A 8 -1.53 -5.62 -10.21
CA VAL A 8 -2.79 -5.31 -9.52
C VAL A 8 -2.51 -4.72 -8.13
N LEU A 9 -1.59 -5.33 -7.39
CA LEU A 9 -1.23 -4.89 -6.04
C LEU A 9 -0.59 -3.50 -6.04
N THR A 10 0.33 -3.22 -6.97
CA THR A 10 0.94 -1.89 -7.11
C THR A 10 -0.11 -0.84 -7.50
N ILE A 11 -1.03 -1.16 -8.41
CA ILE A 11 -2.12 -0.24 -8.79
C ILE A 11 -3.00 0.07 -7.59
N CYS A 12 -3.40 -0.93 -6.80
CA CYS A 12 -4.19 -0.71 -5.59
C CYS A 12 -3.48 0.23 -4.59
N GLN A 13 -2.16 0.05 -4.39
CA GLN A 13 -1.35 0.92 -3.54
C GLN A 13 -1.24 2.36 -4.09
N MET A 14 -1.11 2.53 -5.40
CA MET A 14 -1.13 3.85 -6.05
C MET A 14 -2.49 4.54 -5.88
N MET A 15 -3.58 3.81 -6.11
CA MET A 15 -4.94 4.33 -5.97
C MET A 15 -5.22 4.76 -4.54
N TRP A 16 -4.87 3.94 -3.56
CA TRP A 16 -4.94 4.29 -2.15
C TRP A 16 -4.12 5.54 -1.82
N THR A 17 -2.86 5.59 -2.28
CA THR A 17 -1.98 6.76 -2.04
C THR A 17 -2.59 8.03 -2.63
N ARG A 18 -3.14 7.95 -3.84
CA ARG A 18 -3.78 9.06 -4.54
C ARG A 18 -5.00 9.57 -3.77
N ASP A 19 -5.88 8.68 -3.35
CA ASP A 19 -7.13 9.03 -2.70
C ASP A 19 -6.89 9.68 -1.33
N VAL A 20 -5.98 9.12 -0.53
CA VAL A 20 -5.59 9.71 0.76
C VAL A 20 -4.90 11.06 0.56
N THR A 21 -4.02 11.17 -0.44
CA THR A 21 -3.39 12.45 -0.79
C THR A 21 -4.42 13.49 -1.19
N ALA A 22 -5.46 13.11 -1.94
CA ALA A 22 -6.54 14.01 -2.35
C ALA A 22 -7.34 14.51 -1.14
N ILE A 23 -7.66 13.62 -0.18
CA ILE A 23 -8.36 13.98 1.05
C ILE A 23 -7.51 14.95 1.89
N LEU A 24 -6.23 14.67 2.08
CA LEU A 24 -5.30 15.52 2.84
C LEU A 24 -5.01 16.87 2.16
N ARG A 25 -5.24 16.99 0.85
CA ARG A 25 -5.16 18.28 0.13
C ARG A 25 -6.39 19.15 0.33
N ASP A 26 -7.56 18.55 0.57
CA ASP A 26 -8.77 19.32 0.86
C ASP A 26 -8.85 19.67 2.36
N SER A 27 -8.11 20.72 2.74
CA SER A 27 -7.96 21.17 4.13
C SER A 27 -9.27 21.46 4.87
N ARG A 28 -10.40 21.65 4.17
CA ARG A 28 -11.67 22.01 4.81
C ARG A 28 -12.42 20.80 5.36
N THR A 29 -12.24 19.63 4.78
CA THR A 29 -13.07 18.46 5.10
C THR A 29 -12.28 17.19 5.42
N VAL A 30 -10.96 17.31 5.63
CA VAL A 30 -10.04 16.18 5.84
C VAL A 30 -10.57 15.13 6.83
N ILE A 31 -10.98 15.53 8.03
CA ILE A 31 -11.42 14.57 9.06
C ILE A 31 -12.67 13.79 8.63
N ARG A 32 -13.63 14.47 7.97
CA ARG A 32 -14.83 13.83 7.44
C ARG A 32 -14.45 12.91 6.28
N GLY A 33 -13.66 13.41 5.33
CA GLY A 33 -13.19 12.63 4.18
C GLY A 33 -12.42 11.37 4.58
N MET A 34 -11.56 11.45 5.61
CA MET A 34 -10.82 10.30 6.13
C MET A 34 -11.75 9.26 6.76
N ARG A 35 -12.79 9.67 7.51
CA ARG A 35 -13.79 8.75 8.06
C ARG A 35 -14.65 8.11 6.98
N ASP A 36 -15.06 8.88 5.97
CA ASP A 36 -15.83 8.37 4.84
C ASP A 36 -15.00 7.35 4.03
N PHE A 37 -13.71 7.62 3.86
CA PHE A 37 -12.76 6.73 3.22
C PHE A 37 -12.54 5.45 4.04
N GLU A 38 -12.35 5.58 5.35
CA GLU A 38 -12.25 4.43 6.28
C GLU A 38 -13.46 3.50 6.14
N GLN A 39 -14.68 4.06 6.19
CA GLN A 39 -15.90 3.29 6.08
C GLN A 39 -16.00 2.57 4.73
N ARG A 40 -15.62 3.24 3.64
CA ARG A 40 -15.55 2.62 2.30
C ARG A 40 -14.57 1.46 2.27
N SER A 41 -13.37 1.63 2.83
CA SER A 41 -12.36 0.57 2.91
C SER A 41 -12.86 -0.64 3.69
N PHE A 42 -13.61 -0.46 4.78
CA PHE A 42 -14.25 -1.55 5.50
C PHE A 42 -15.26 -2.32 4.63
N THR A 43 -16.11 -1.62 3.90
CA THR A 43 -17.09 -2.24 3.01
C THR A 43 -16.41 -3.03 1.89
N GLU A 44 -15.44 -2.43 1.19
CA GLU A 44 -14.70 -3.07 0.11
C GLU A 44 -13.95 -4.33 0.59
N LEU A 45 -13.33 -4.26 1.77
CA LEU A 45 -12.63 -5.40 2.35
C LEU A 45 -13.57 -6.57 2.66
N ASN A 46 -14.77 -6.29 3.19
CA ASN A 46 -15.77 -7.33 3.45
C ASN A 46 -16.29 -7.97 2.16
N LEU A 47 -16.44 -7.19 1.09
CA LEU A 47 -16.80 -7.73 -0.24
C LEU A 47 -15.71 -8.64 -0.79
N LEU A 48 -14.44 -8.23 -0.69
CA LEU A 48 -13.29 -9.05 -1.09
C LEU A 48 -13.21 -10.35 -0.28
N ALA A 49 -13.39 -10.27 1.04
CA ALA A 49 -13.40 -11.43 1.92
C ALA A 49 -14.55 -12.40 1.59
N GLY A 50 -15.72 -11.87 1.23
CA GLY A 50 -16.85 -12.67 0.74
C GLY A 50 -16.53 -13.36 -0.59
N ALA A 51 -15.94 -12.64 -1.55
CA ALA A 51 -15.57 -13.17 -2.85
C ALA A 51 -14.55 -14.33 -2.74
N VAL A 52 -13.60 -14.24 -1.82
CA VAL A 52 -12.61 -15.31 -1.60
C VAL A 52 -13.24 -16.60 -1.08
N ARG A 53 -14.40 -16.57 -0.42
CA ARG A 53 -15.09 -17.80 0.02
C ARG A 53 -15.78 -18.57 -1.11
N GLY A 54 -15.96 -17.95 -2.28
CA GLY A 54 -16.54 -18.59 -3.45
C GLY A 54 -15.59 -19.55 -4.19
N GLU A 55 -16.11 -20.17 -5.25
CA GLU A 55 -15.30 -20.96 -6.17
C GLU A 55 -14.46 -20.04 -7.07
N LEU A 56 -13.14 -20.12 -6.89
CA LEU A 56 -12.16 -19.32 -7.61
C LEU A 56 -10.99 -20.19 -8.04
N PRO A 57 -10.43 -19.96 -9.26
CA PRO A 57 -9.19 -20.57 -9.68
C PRO A 57 -8.07 -20.32 -8.67
N LYS A 58 -7.17 -21.30 -8.47
CA LYS A 58 -6.06 -21.22 -7.49
C LYS A 58 -5.26 -19.92 -7.60
N LEU A 59 -4.96 -19.48 -8.83
CA LEU A 59 -4.22 -18.25 -9.11
C LEU A 59 -4.97 -16.98 -8.69
N ALA A 60 -6.27 -16.91 -9.00
CA ALA A 60 -7.11 -15.77 -8.64
C ALA A 60 -7.27 -15.67 -7.12
N ARG A 61 -7.46 -16.82 -6.45
CA ARG A 61 -7.52 -16.92 -5.00
C ARG A 61 -6.23 -16.40 -4.34
N ALA A 62 -5.07 -16.84 -4.79
CA ALA A 62 -3.79 -16.37 -4.27
C ALA A 62 -3.62 -14.85 -4.44
N THR A 63 -4.00 -14.30 -5.60
CA THR A 63 -3.93 -12.86 -5.86
C THR A 63 -4.89 -12.06 -4.96
N LEU A 64 -6.11 -12.57 -4.74
CA LEU A 64 -7.09 -11.94 -3.86
C LEU A 64 -6.68 -12.02 -2.38
N CYS A 65 -6.07 -13.12 -1.93
CA CYS A 65 -5.52 -13.20 -0.57
C CYS A 65 -4.46 -12.12 -0.36
N ALA A 66 -3.48 -11.99 -1.27
CA ALA A 66 -2.47 -10.94 -1.20
C ALA A 66 -3.09 -9.53 -1.22
N LEU A 67 -4.14 -9.34 -2.03
CA LEU A 67 -4.87 -8.06 -2.09
C LEU A 67 -5.57 -7.76 -0.76
N ILE A 68 -6.21 -8.73 -0.13
CA ILE A 68 -6.85 -8.58 1.19
C ILE A 68 -5.81 -8.19 2.23
N THR A 69 -4.66 -8.87 2.29
CA THR A 69 -3.58 -8.55 3.23
C THR A 69 -3.14 -7.08 3.11
N ILE A 70 -2.94 -6.61 1.88
CA ILE A 70 -2.57 -5.22 1.60
C ILE A 70 -3.68 -4.24 2.01
N ASN A 71 -4.94 -4.55 1.71
CA ASN A 71 -6.06 -3.67 2.06
C ASN A 71 -6.35 -3.62 3.57
N VAL A 72 -6.13 -4.72 4.30
CA VAL A 72 -6.21 -4.73 5.78
C VAL A 72 -5.20 -3.73 6.36
N HIS A 73 -3.95 -3.79 5.91
CA HIS A 73 -2.94 -2.86 6.39
C HIS A 73 -3.22 -1.41 5.99
N ALA A 74 -3.64 -1.17 4.75
CA ALA A 74 -4.03 0.15 4.28
C ALA A 74 -5.18 0.74 5.12
N ARG A 75 -6.18 -0.09 5.48
CA ARG A 75 -7.26 0.29 6.40
C ARG A 75 -6.74 0.61 7.79
N ASP A 76 -5.86 -0.22 8.36
CA ASP A 76 -5.34 -0.01 9.72
C ASP A 76 -4.56 1.31 9.82
N ILE A 77 -3.79 1.67 8.79
CA ILE A 77 -3.14 2.99 8.67
C ILE A 77 -4.19 4.10 8.71
N ILE A 78 -5.28 3.97 7.94
CA ILE A 78 -6.33 5.00 7.89
C ILE A 78 -7.04 5.13 9.23
N SER A 79 -7.38 4.02 9.89
CA SER A 79 -7.96 4.03 11.23
C SER A 79 -7.04 4.71 12.25
N GLU A 80 -5.72 4.47 12.17
CA GLU A 80 -4.73 5.18 12.99
C GLU A 80 -4.71 6.69 12.69
N MET A 81 -4.73 7.08 11.42
CA MET A 81 -4.74 8.48 10.99
C MET A 81 -6.01 9.21 11.41
N VAL A 82 -7.19 8.56 11.31
CA VAL A 82 -8.47 9.08 11.81
C VAL A 82 -8.40 9.27 13.32
N LYS A 83 -7.90 8.28 14.06
CA LYS A 83 -7.76 8.37 15.53
C LYS A 83 -6.83 9.51 15.93
N LYS A 84 -5.74 9.73 15.19
CA LYS A 84 -4.77 10.80 15.41
C LYS A 84 -5.18 12.15 14.83
N GLN A 85 -6.32 12.23 14.15
CA GLN A 85 -6.83 13.45 13.51
C GLN A 85 -5.81 14.08 12.55
N VAL A 86 -5.15 13.25 11.74
CA VAL A 86 -4.17 13.73 10.75
C VAL A 86 -4.88 14.59 9.70
N SER A 87 -4.48 15.85 9.61
CA SER A 87 -5.10 16.86 8.74
C SER A 87 -4.19 17.37 7.62
N GLU A 88 -2.92 16.98 7.62
CA GLU A 88 -1.90 17.59 6.75
C GLU A 88 -1.03 16.54 6.05
N LEU A 89 -0.61 16.87 4.82
CA LEU A 89 0.34 16.07 4.05
C LEU A 89 1.73 15.98 4.71
N LEU A 90 2.12 16.98 5.48
CA LEU A 90 3.44 17.00 6.14
C LEU A 90 3.45 16.27 7.48
N SER A 91 2.29 15.76 7.92
CA SER A 91 2.22 14.97 9.15
C SER A 91 3.13 13.75 9.09
N PHE A 92 3.91 13.55 10.16
CA PHE A 92 4.80 12.40 10.29
C PHE A 92 4.05 11.07 10.12
N ASP A 93 2.79 10.99 10.58
CA ASP A 93 1.99 9.77 10.46
C ASP A 93 1.65 9.39 9.01
N TRP A 94 1.57 10.37 8.11
CA TRP A 94 1.45 10.13 6.67
C TRP A 94 2.83 9.94 6.03
N GLN A 95 3.81 10.76 6.40
CA GLN A 95 5.15 10.75 5.84
C GLN A 95 5.89 9.43 6.11
N LYS A 96 5.66 8.79 7.25
CA LYS A 96 6.26 7.48 7.59
C LYS A 96 5.75 6.31 6.73
N GLN A 97 4.63 6.47 6.01
CA GLN A 97 4.04 5.41 5.19
C GLN A 97 4.74 5.27 3.83
N LEU A 98 4.67 4.07 3.26
CA LEU A 98 5.09 3.80 1.89
C LEU A 98 4.04 4.35 0.92
N ARG A 99 4.45 5.23 0.00
CA ARG A 99 3.54 5.93 -0.91
C ARG A 99 3.96 5.72 -2.36
N TYR A 100 3.01 5.35 -3.21
CA TYR A 100 3.27 5.12 -4.63
C TYR A 100 2.63 6.24 -5.45
N TYR A 101 3.43 6.88 -6.30
CA TYR A 101 2.98 7.95 -7.18
C TYR A 101 3.37 7.63 -8.62
N TRP A 102 2.51 7.99 -9.57
CA TRP A 102 2.91 8.03 -10.97
C TRP A 102 3.55 9.37 -11.27
N ASN A 103 4.83 9.39 -11.66
CA ASN A 103 5.52 10.60 -12.03
C ASN A 103 5.44 10.81 -13.55
N MET A 104 4.60 11.76 -13.98
CA MET A 104 4.39 12.09 -15.40
C MET A 104 5.66 12.59 -16.11
N LYS A 105 6.66 13.15 -15.39
CA LYS A 105 7.89 13.67 -16.01
C LYS A 105 8.87 12.56 -16.38
N VAL A 106 8.90 11.49 -15.58
CA VAL A 106 9.77 10.33 -15.78
C VAL A 106 9.00 9.19 -16.45
N ASP A 107 7.68 9.35 -16.61
CA ASP A 107 6.72 8.35 -17.08
C ASP A 107 6.86 7.00 -16.36
N ASN A 108 6.99 7.06 -15.04
CA ASN A 108 7.29 5.90 -14.22
C ASN A 108 6.68 6.02 -12.82
N CYS A 109 6.43 4.88 -12.19
CA CYS A 109 6.06 4.81 -10.78
C CYS A 109 7.26 5.21 -9.91
N VAL A 110 7.02 6.09 -8.95
CA VAL A 110 7.98 6.46 -7.90
C VAL A 110 7.40 6.06 -6.55
N VAL A 111 8.24 5.47 -5.72
CA VAL A 111 7.93 5.07 -4.36
C VAL A 111 8.61 6.03 -3.42
N CYS A 112 7.82 6.62 -2.52
CA CYS A 112 8.25 7.62 -1.56
C CYS A 112 8.03 7.10 -0.15
N MET A 113 8.96 7.38 0.75
CA MET A 113 8.79 7.19 2.19
C MET A 113 9.64 8.21 2.92
N SER A 114 9.02 8.95 3.84
CA SER A 114 9.61 10.13 4.45
C SER A 114 10.18 11.04 3.35
N ILE A 115 11.47 11.39 3.43
CA ILE A 115 12.20 12.21 2.45
C ILE A 115 12.73 11.43 1.24
N ALA A 116 12.70 10.10 1.27
CA ALA A 116 13.35 9.27 0.28
C ALA A 116 12.43 8.98 -0.91
N VAL A 117 12.96 9.10 -2.12
CA VAL A 117 12.22 8.90 -3.38
C VAL A 117 13.00 7.96 -4.29
N TYR A 118 12.36 6.89 -4.73
CA TYR A 118 12.97 5.87 -5.58
C TYR A 118 12.08 5.56 -6.77
N THR A 119 12.67 5.40 -7.94
CA THR A 119 11.92 4.95 -9.13
C THR A 119 11.69 3.45 -9.01
N TYR A 120 10.46 3.01 -9.25
CA TYR A 120 10.08 1.61 -9.17
C TYR A 120 10.76 0.85 -10.32
N GLY A 121 11.62 -0.11 -9.97
CA GLY A 121 12.45 -0.82 -10.96
C GLY A 121 11.70 -1.86 -11.78
N TYR A 122 10.46 -2.21 -11.40
CA TYR A 122 9.70 -3.35 -11.96
C TYR A 122 10.45 -4.69 -11.93
N GLU A 123 11.56 -4.79 -11.21
CA GLU A 123 12.40 -5.97 -11.19
C GLU A 123 11.75 -7.06 -10.37
N TYR A 124 11.65 -8.24 -10.98
CA TYR A 124 11.34 -9.46 -10.24
C TYR A 124 12.59 -9.91 -9.50
N LEU A 125 12.85 -9.31 -8.34
CA LEU A 125 13.77 -9.91 -7.39
C LEU A 125 13.05 -11.14 -6.83
N GLY A 126 13.53 -12.33 -7.22
CA GLY A 126 13.05 -13.61 -6.71
C GLY A 126 13.08 -13.66 -5.17
N ALA A 127 12.49 -14.69 -4.58
CA ALA A 127 12.40 -14.87 -3.13
C ALA A 127 13.78 -14.91 -2.46
N CYS A 128 14.37 -13.76 -2.19
CA CYS A 128 15.42 -13.60 -1.20
C CYS A 128 14.71 -13.53 0.17
N PRO A 129 15.10 -14.35 1.15
CA PRO A 129 14.49 -14.31 2.48
C PRO A 129 14.78 -12.93 3.08
N ARG A 130 13.73 -12.14 3.32
CA ARG A 130 13.85 -10.81 3.91
C ARG A 130 13.40 -10.83 5.37
N LEU A 131 14.31 -10.34 6.20
CA LEU A 131 14.24 -10.27 7.65
C LEU A 131 12.99 -9.50 8.12
N VAL A 132 12.41 -9.99 9.23
CA VAL A 132 11.24 -9.47 9.95
C VAL A 132 11.22 -7.94 10.03
N ILE A 133 10.08 -7.34 9.65
CA ILE A 133 9.86 -5.90 9.75
C ILE A 133 9.66 -5.54 11.24
N THR A 134 10.59 -4.77 11.80
CA THR A 134 10.43 -4.08 13.09
C THR A 134 10.49 -2.56 12.86
N PRO A 135 10.01 -1.72 13.81
CA PRO A 135 10.04 -0.26 13.66
C PRO A 135 11.42 0.32 13.32
N LEU A 136 12.50 -0.39 13.68
CA LEU A 136 13.88 0.02 13.45
C LEU A 136 14.37 -0.22 12.01
N THR A 137 13.80 -1.19 11.28
CA THR A 137 14.26 -1.59 9.93
C THR A 137 13.90 -0.57 8.84
N MET A 138 13.03 0.40 9.14
CA MET A 138 12.45 1.36 8.18
C MET A 138 13.34 2.56 7.79
N MET A 139 14.50 2.76 8.42
CA MET A 139 15.17 4.08 8.43
C MET A 139 16.28 4.35 7.38
N GLY A 140 16.52 3.53 6.36
CA GLY A 140 17.33 4.06 5.22
C GLY A 140 17.91 3.10 4.18
N GLY A 141 18.58 2.02 4.59
CA GLY A 141 19.29 1.15 3.63
C GLY A 141 18.41 0.08 2.95
N PHE A 142 17.34 -0.34 3.63
CA PHE A 142 16.47 -1.44 3.19
C PHE A 142 15.37 -0.97 2.21
N PHE A 143 15.18 0.35 2.10
CA PHE A 143 14.10 0.95 1.33
C PHE A 143 14.27 0.78 -0.18
N SER A 144 15.50 0.91 -0.70
CA SER A 144 15.81 0.69 -2.12
C SER A 144 15.42 -0.73 -2.54
N GLY A 145 15.75 -1.71 -1.70
CA GLY A 145 15.37 -3.10 -1.91
C GLY A 145 13.86 -3.32 -1.84
N LEU A 146 13.13 -2.70 -0.89
CA LEU A 146 11.67 -2.81 -0.74
C LEU A 146 10.92 -2.21 -1.93
N ALA A 147 11.35 -1.02 -2.36
CA ALA A 147 10.81 -0.31 -3.51
C ALA A 147 11.07 -1.05 -4.82
N GLN A 148 12.25 -1.66 -5.01
CA GLN A 148 12.55 -2.42 -6.23
C GLN A 148 11.87 -3.79 -6.31
N SER A 149 11.78 -4.53 -5.19
CA SER A 149 11.27 -5.90 -5.22
C SER A 149 9.74 -6.03 -5.09
N GLY A 150 9.04 -4.92 -4.81
CA GLY A 150 7.64 -4.98 -4.38
C GLY A 150 7.46 -5.86 -3.15
N ALA A 151 8.40 -5.80 -2.20
CA ALA A 151 8.54 -6.80 -1.12
C ALA A 151 7.35 -6.91 -0.15
N TRP A 152 6.36 -6.04 -0.27
CA TRP A 152 5.06 -6.27 0.36
C TRP A 152 4.36 -7.54 -0.19
N CYS A 153 4.57 -7.88 -1.47
CA CYS A 153 4.05 -9.11 -2.09
C CYS A 153 4.85 -10.37 -1.75
N CYS A 154 6.11 -10.25 -1.29
CA CYS A 154 6.98 -11.40 -1.04
C CYS A 154 6.97 -11.88 0.43
N PHE A 155 6.33 -11.15 1.35
CA PHE A 155 6.13 -11.64 2.71
C PHE A 155 5.06 -12.73 2.81
N ASP A 156 4.19 -12.88 1.79
CA ASP A 156 3.12 -13.89 1.74
C ASP A 156 3.55 -15.26 1.17
N GLU A 157 4.84 -15.49 0.88
CA GLU A 157 5.34 -16.84 0.50
C GLU A 157 5.77 -17.69 1.72
N PHE A 158 5.62 -17.18 2.96
CA PHE A 158 6.00 -17.90 4.19
C PHE A 158 4.87 -18.03 5.24
N ASN A 159 3.60 -17.87 4.86
CA ASN A 159 2.47 -18.29 5.70
C ASN A 159 1.43 -19.07 4.91
#